data_AF-A0A0P9H8V5-F1
#
_entry.id   AF-A0A0P9H8V5-F1
#
_cell.length_a   1.000
_cell.length_b   1.000
_cell.length_c   1.000
_cell.angle_alpha   90.00
_cell.angle_beta   90.00
_cell.angle_gamma   90.00
#
_symmetry.space_group_name_H-M   'P 1'
#
loop_
_entity.id
_entity.type
_entity.pdbx_description
1 polymer ?
#
loop_
_entity_poly.entity_id
_entity_poly.type
_entity_poly.pdbx_seq_one_letter_code
_entity_poly.pdbx_strand_id
1 'polypeptide(L)'
;MRDLAVGAGGAAPADARAFLSAAAAEVARRLSFLEEPLAVWELDGGEGMAQLRSSPPQREGEEVSYWEVTLWAAPARAQAARYRWQPGMAEREVLAYPATFALLGRIADGLVAALEEPGE
;
A
#
# COMPACT_ATOMS: atom_id res chain seq x y z
N MET A 1 6.66 -13.52 -3.25
CA MET A 1 6.07 -12.75 -2.14
C MET A 1 4.55 -12.77 -2.28
N ARG A 2 3.79 -12.99 -1.21
CA ARG A 2 2.32 -12.84 -1.23
C ARG A 2 1.93 -11.48 -0.69
N ASP A 3 2.48 -11.12 0.46
CA ASP A 3 2.37 -9.81 1.06
C ASP A 3 3.69 -9.41 1.72
N LEU A 4 3.84 -8.11 1.97
CA LEU A 4 4.94 -7.50 2.72
C LEU A 4 4.34 -6.55 3.75
N ALA A 5 4.64 -6.78 5.02
CA ALA A 5 4.23 -5.90 6.11
C ALA A 5 5.44 -5.26 6.77
N VAL A 6 5.34 -3.97 7.08
CA VAL A 6 6.34 -3.22 7.84
C VAL A 6 5.67 -2.46 8.97
N GLY A 7 6.40 -2.26 10.07
CA GLY A 7 6.01 -1.35 11.15
C GLY A 7 7.10 -0.29 11.31
N ALA A 8 6.70 0.96 11.50
CA ALA A 8 7.63 2.07 11.79
C ALA A 8 7.83 2.29 13.29
N GLY A 9 7.06 1.61 14.14
CA GLY A 9 7.05 1.88 15.58
C GLY A 9 6.52 3.29 15.87
N GLY A 10 6.78 3.79 17.08
CA GLY A 10 6.36 5.14 17.48
C GLY A 10 4.99 5.23 18.14
N ALA A 11 4.70 6.40 18.72
CA ALA A 11 3.42 6.71 19.33
C ALA A 11 2.36 6.96 18.25
N ALA A 12 1.10 6.67 18.57
CA ALA A 12 0.00 7.00 17.68
C ALA A 12 -0.03 8.52 17.40
N PRO A 13 -0.23 8.93 16.13
CA PRO A 13 -0.31 10.34 15.78
C PRO A 13 -1.53 10.98 16.44
N ALA A 14 -1.40 12.24 16.85
CA ALA A 14 -2.50 13.00 17.45
C ALA A 14 -3.65 13.25 16.45
N ASP A 15 -3.32 13.41 15.16
CA ASP A 15 -4.28 13.51 14.05
C ASP A 15 -4.02 12.38 13.06
N ALA A 16 -4.78 11.28 13.21
CA ALA A 16 -4.66 10.11 12.36
C ALA A 16 -5.00 10.42 10.89
N ARG A 17 -5.98 11.28 10.62
CA ARG A 17 -6.40 11.59 9.24
C ARG A 17 -5.31 12.36 8.51
N ALA A 18 -4.75 13.39 9.15
CA ALA A 18 -3.66 14.17 8.57
C ALA A 18 -2.42 13.30 8.33
N PHE A 19 -2.04 12.49 9.32
CA PHE A 19 -0.93 11.53 9.21
C PHE A 19 -1.12 10.58 8.04
N LEU A 20 -2.28 9.91 7.96
CA LEU A 20 -2.56 8.92 6.91
C LEU A 20 -2.62 9.55 5.52
N SER A 21 -3.15 10.77 5.40
CA SER A 21 -3.18 11.48 4.13
C SER A 21 -1.76 11.79 3.63
N ALA A 22 -0.87 12.25 4.52
CA ALA A 22 0.51 12.56 4.18
C ALA A 22 1.32 11.29 3.88
N ALA A 23 1.18 10.26 4.73
CA ALA A 23 1.82 8.96 4.52
C ALA A 23 1.37 8.31 3.20
N ALA A 24 0.08 8.40 2.84
CA ALA A 24 -0.41 7.86 1.58
C ALA A 24 0.19 8.57 0.36
N ALA A 25 0.26 9.91 0.39
CA ALA A 25 0.92 10.68 -0.67
C ALA A 25 2.39 10.27 -0.82
N GLU A 26 3.08 10.09 0.31
CA GLU A 26 4.49 9.72 0.31
C GLU A 26 4.74 8.28 -0.14
N VAL A 27 3.86 7.33 0.20
CA VAL A 27 3.85 5.97 -0.35
C VAL A 27 3.69 6.02 -1.87
N ALA A 28 2.71 6.77 -2.39
CA ALA A 28 2.51 6.86 -3.84
C ALA A 28 3.75 7.40 -4.56
N ARG A 29 4.46 8.37 -3.96
CA ARG A 29 5.70 8.92 -4.49
C ARG A 29 6.86 7.94 -4.41
N ARG A 30 7.11 7.34 -3.25
CA ARG A 30 8.26 6.45 -3.02
C ARG A 30 8.15 5.14 -3.79
N LEU A 31 6.93 4.62 -3.95
CA LEU A 31 6.64 3.39 -4.69
C LEU A 31 6.36 3.64 -6.18
N SER A 32 6.69 4.82 -6.72
CA SER A 32 6.46 5.16 -8.15
C SER A 32 7.28 4.33 -9.13
N PHE A 33 8.18 3.47 -8.65
CA PHE A 33 8.94 2.51 -9.45
C PHE A 33 8.17 1.21 -9.73
N LEU A 34 7.02 1.00 -9.09
CA LEU A 34 6.12 -0.09 -9.44
C LEU A 34 5.53 0.18 -10.83
N GLU A 35 5.24 -0.89 -11.58
CA GLU A 35 4.73 -0.79 -12.95
C GLU A 35 3.36 -0.07 -13.00
N GLU A 36 2.54 -0.23 -11.98
CA GLU A 36 1.29 0.51 -11.84
C GLU A 36 1.38 1.58 -10.74
N PRO A 37 1.09 2.85 -11.05
CA PRO A 37 1.09 3.92 -10.05
C PRO A 37 -0.02 3.70 -9.02
N LEU A 38 0.28 4.05 -7.76
CA LEU A 38 -0.67 3.98 -6.66
C LEU A 38 -1.46 5.29 -6.54
N ALA A 39 -2.76 5.17 -6.30
CA ALA A 39 -3.63 6.28 -5.93
C ALA A 39 -4.39 5.95 -4.65
N VAL A 40 -4.74 6.97 -3.87
CA VAL A 40 -5.59 6.81 -2.68
C VAL A 40 -6.96 6.31 -3.13
N TRP A 41 -7.34 5.15 -2.61
CA TRP A 41 -8.64 4.53 -2.80
C TRP A 41 -9.60 4.89 -1.65
N GLU A 42 -9.09 4.83 -0.43
CA GLU A 42 -9.88 5.08 0.79
C GLU A 42 -9.03 5.77 1.86
N LEU A 43 -9.64 6.67 2.63
CA LEU A 43 -9.03 7.34 3.76
C LEU A 43 -10.08 7.48 4.88
N ASP A 44 -10.01 6.59 5.85
CA ASP A 44 -10.85 6.60 7.04
C ASP A 44 -10.03 7.03 8.26
N GLY A 45 -10.23 8.28 8.68
CA GLY A 45 -9.58 8.82 9.87
C GLY A 45 -10.15 8.28 11.18
N GLY A 46 -11.38 7.79 11.19
CA GLY A 46 -12.03 7.21 12.36
C GLY A 46 -11.56 5.78 12.64
N GLU A 47 -11.39 4.98 11.58
CA GLU A 47 -10.77 3.65 11.68
C GLU A 47 -9.24 3.70 11.71
N GLY A 48 -8.65 4.87 11.47
CA GLY A 48 -7.20 5.05 11.46
C GLY A 48 -6.52 4.28 10.33
N MET A 49 -7.17 4.22 9.17
CA MET A 49 -6.74 3.45 8.00
C MET A 49 -6.76 4.30 6.72
N ALA A 50 -5.76 4.08 5.86
CA ALA A 50 -5.81 4.50 4.46
C ALA A 50 -5.48 3.33 3.55
N GLN A 51 -6.10 3.30 2.37
CA GLN A 51 -5.84 2.30 1.36
C GLN A 51 -5.47 2.99 0.05
N LEU A 52 -4.40 2.50 -0.57
CA LEU A 52 -3.98 2.86 -1.91
C LEU A 52 -4.12 1.65 -2.83
N ARG A 53 -4.46 1.89 -4.09
CA ARG A 53 -4.52 0.84 -5.13
C ARG A 53 -3.87 1.31 -6.42
N SER A 54 -3.43 0.36 -7.24
CA SER A 54 -3.02 0.65 -8.61
C SER A 54 -4.15 1.34 -9.37
N SER A 55 -3.83 2.46 -10.01
CA SER A 55 -4.76 3.24 -10.82
C SER A 55 -4.06 3.83 -12.05
N PRO A 56 -4.25 3.26 -13.25
CA PRO A 56 -5.13 2.12 -13.55
C PRO A 56 -4.55 0.78 -13.03
N PRO A 57 -5.41 -0.22 -12.76
CA PRO A 57 -4.97 -1.60 -12.54
C PRO A 57 -4.50 -2.24 -13.86
N GLN A 58 -3.66 -3.28 -13.78
CA GLN A 58 -3.30 -4.10 -14.93
C GLN A 58 -4.48 -4.98 -15.36
N ARG A 59 -4.67 -5.13 -16.66
CA ARG A 59 -5.71 -5.99 -17.26
C ARG A 59 -5.11 -6.94 -18.27
N GLU A 60 -5.47 -8.22 -18.16
CA GLU A 60 -5.13 -9.27 -19.13
C GLU A 60 -6.39 -10.08 -19.45
N GLY A 61 -7.02 -9.77 -20.60
CA GLY A 61 -8.35 -10.28 -20.90
C GLY A 61 -9.37 -9.79 -19.86
N GLU A 62 -10.04 -10.73 -19.20
CA GLU A 62 -11.00 -10.47 -18.13
C GLU A 62 -10.35 -10.43 -16.73
N GLU A 63 -9.07 -10.79 -16.61
CA GLU A 63 -8.35 -10.72 -15.34
C GLU A 63 -7.89 -9.27 -15.07
N VAL A 64 -8.12 -8.82 -13.84
CA VAL A 64 -7.64 -7.54 -13.30
C VAL A 64 -6.66 -7.85 -12.18
N SER A 65 -5.45 -7.29 -12.27
CA SER A 65 -4.47 -7.34 -11.17
C SER A 65 -4.03 -5.94 -10.76
N TYR A 66 -3.69 -5.78 -9.48
CA TYR A 66 -3.31 -4.49 -8.91
C TYR A 66 -2.50 -4.67 -7.63
N TRP A 67 -1.64 -3.70 -7.34
CA TRP A 67 -1.11 -3.48 -6.00
C TRP A 67 -2.17 -2.83 -5.12
N GLU A 68 -2.18 -3.24 -3.86
CA GLU A 68 -2.87 -2.56 -2.77
C GLU A 68 -1.88 -2.32 -1.64
N VAL A 69 -1.88 -1.11 -1.09
CA VAL A 69 -1.15 -0.76 0.12
C VAL A 69 -2.14 -0.27 1.15
N THR A 70 -2.20 -0.94 2.30
CA THR A 70 -3.00 -0.49 3.45
C THR A 70 -2.08 0.08 4.51
N LEU A 71 -2.45 1.24 5.05
CA LEU A 71 -1.76 1.97 6.10
C LEU A 71 -2.64 2.00 7.34
N TRP A 72 -2.03 1.87 8.51
CA TRP A 72 -2.70 2.04 9.80
C TRP A 72 -1.92 3.05 10.65
N ALA A 73 -2.64 3.90 11.39
CA ALA A 73 -2.02 4.94 12.23
C ALA A 73 -1.62 4.45 13.63
N ALA A 74 -2.25 3.40 14.16
CA ALA A 74 -2.05 2.96 15.54
C ALA A 74 -2.04 1.42 15.71
N PRO A 75 -0.86 0.78 15.85
CA PRO A 75 0.47 1.37 15.63
C PRO A 75 0.69 1.70 14.15
N ALA A 76 1.63 2.61 13.86
CA ALA A 76 2.01 2.97 12.50
C ALA A 76 2.59 1.75 11.76
N ARG A 77 1.87 1.26 10.74
CA ARG A 77 2.27 0.10 9.94
C ARG A 77 1.69 0.17 8.53
N ALA A 78 2.32 -0.55 7.62
CA ALA A 78 1.87 -0.69 6.24
C ALA A 78 1.90 -2.15 5.80
N GLN A 79 0.98 -2.53 4.91
CA GLN A 79 0.98 -3.82 4.24
C GLN A 79 0.79 -3.60 2.74
N ALA A 80 1.68 -4.17 1.94
CA ALA A 80 1.60 -4.19 0.49
C ALA A 80 1.33 -5.62 0.00
N ALA A 81 0.38 -5.78 -0.90
CA ALA A 81 0.09 -7.04 -1.56
C ALA A 81 -0.35 -6.80 -3.00
N ARG A 82 -0.13 -7.79 -3.87
CA ARG A 82 -0.70 -7.80 -5.21
C ARG A 82 -1.94 -8.66 -5.19
N TYR A 83 -3.04 -8.16 -5.73
CA TYR A 83 -4.29 -8.87 -5.86
C TYR A 83 -4.59 -9.19 -7.31
N ARG A 84 -5.36 -10.24 -7.53
CA ARG A 84 -6.04 -10.53 -8.79
C ARG A 84 -7.52 -10.76 -8.57
N TRP A 85 -8.31 -10.47 -9.58
CA TRP A 85 -9.72 -10.78 -9.65
C TRP A 85 -10.13 -10.99 -11.10
N GLN A 86 -11.08 -11.89 -11.34
CA GLN A 86 -11.72 -12.07 -12.65
C GLN A 86 -13.22 -12.34 -12.45
N PRO A 87 -14.07 -12.09 -13.45
CA PRO A 87 -15.48 -12.46 -13.43
C PRO A 87 -15.68 -13.94 -13.05
N GLY A 88 -16.60 -14.18 -12.11
CA GLY A 88 -16.88 -15.51 -11.56
C GLY A 88 -16.09 -15.86 -10.29
N MET A 89 -15.07 -15.09 -9.90
CA MET A 89 -14.49 -15.20 -8.56
C MET A 89 -15.41 -14.56 -7.52
N ALA A 90 -15.63 -15.27 -6.41
CA ALA A 90 -16.39 -14.74 -5.28
C ALA A 90 -15.69 -13.55 -4.62
N GLU A 91 -14.36 -13.64 -4.49
CA GLU A 91 -13.52 -12.61 -3.90
C GLU A 91 -12.21 -12.49 -4.68
N ARG A 92 -11.52 -11.36 -4.50
CA ARG A 92 -10.14 -11.19 -4.97
C ARG A 92 -9.19 -12.11 -4.22
N GLU A 93 -8.11 -12.50 -4.87
CA GLU A 93 -7.07 -13.34 -4.26
C GLU A 93 -5.72 -12.62 -4.25
N VAL A 94 -4.90 -12.93 -3.24
CA VAL A 94 -3.50 -12.48 -3.21
C VAL A 94 -2.68 -13.24 -4.26
N LEU A 95 -2.17 -12.51 -5.24
CA LEU A 95 -1.30 -12.99 -6.29
C LEU A 95 0.16 -13.03 -5.81
N ALA A 96 0.79 -14.20 -5.90
CA ALA A 96 2.21 -14.33 -5.60
C ALA A 96 3.05 -13.57 -6.65
N TYR A 97 3.79 -12.55 -6.21
CA TYR A 97 4.67 -11.76 -7.07
C TYR A 97 6.13 -12.23 -6.94
N PRO A 98 6.85 -12.47 -8.06
CA PRO A 98 8.24 -12.93 -8.07
C PRO A 98 9.23 -11.78 -7.79
N ALA A 99 9.07 -11.11 -6.65
CA ALA A 99 9.99 -10.04 -6.24
C ALA A 99 11.38 -10.58 -5.91
N THR A 100 12.41 -9.86 -6.37
CA THR A 100 13.79 -10.03 -5.92
C THR A 100 13.95 -9.46 -4.51
N PHE A 101 14.97 -9.92 -3.77
CA PHE A 101 15.31 -9.33 -2.47
C PHE A 101 15.53 -7.81 -2.53
N ALA A 102 16.15 -7.32 -3.60
CA ALA A 102 16.37 -5.89 -3.81
C ALA A 102 15.05 -5.12 -3.96
N LEU A 103 14.08 -5.67 -4.70
CA LEU A 103 12.76 -5.07 -4.81
C LEU A 103 12.00 -5.09 -3.48
N LEU A 104 12.07 -6.19 -2.73
CA LEU A 104 11.47 -6.29 -1.40
C LEU A 104 12.04 -5.24 -0.44
N GLY A 105 13.36 -5.08 -0.40
CA GLY A 105 14.04 -4.06 0.40
C GLY A 105 13.58 -2.65 0.00
N ARG A 106 13.56 -2.35 -1.30
CA ARG A 106 13.13 -1.03 -1.79
C ARG A 106 11.66 -0.71 -1.44
N ILE A 107 10.76 -1.69 -1.50
CA ILE A 107 9.37 -1.51 -1.07
C ILE A 107 9.33 -1.28 0.45
N ALA A 108 9.99 -2.13 1.24
CA ALA A 108 10.01 -2.00 2.70
C ALA A 108 10.55 -0.64 3.15
N ASP A 109 11.69 -0.21 2.63
CA ASP A 109 12.31 1.07 2.95
C ASP A 109 11.41 2.25 2.56
N GLY A 110 10.76 2.16 1.39
CA GLY A 110 9.81 3.17 0.93
C GLY A 110 8.60 3.29 1.85
N LEU A 111 8.07 2.17 2.32
CA LEU A 111 6.92 2.14 3.24
C LEU A 111 7.30 2.63 4.64
N VAL A 112 8.44 2.20 5.20
CA VAL A 112 8.90 2.64 6.52
C VAL A 112 9.14 4.14 6.53
N ALA A 113 9.87 4.66 5.55
CA ALA A 113 10.16 6.09 5.50
C ALA A 113 8.89 6.95 5.30
N ALA A 114 7.90 6.46 4.55
CA ALA A 114 6.62 7.16 4.40
C ALA A 114 5.81 7.22 5.70
N LEU A 115 6.02 6.26 6.62
CA LEU A 115 5.37 6.24 7.94
C LEU A 115 6.15 7.07 8.97
N GLU A 116 7.48 7.15 8.87
CA GLU A 116 8.33 7.91 9.80
C GLU A 116 8.35 9.41 9.47
N GLU A 117 8.32 9.78 8.19
CA GLU A 117 8.42 11.16 7.69
C GLU A 117 7.22 11.55 6.79
N PRO A 118 5.97 11.52 7.31
CA PRO A 118 4.80 11.88 6.53
C PRO A 118 4.71 13.41 6.35
N GLY A 119 5.48 13.96 5.39
CA GLY A 119 5.36 15.36 4.96
C GLY A 119 6.59 16.26 5.12
N GLU A 120 7.82 15.73 5.11
CA GLU A 120 8.98 16.50 4.60
C GLU A 120 8.89 16.66 3.07
#